data_AF-A0A7W6CA34-F1
#
_entry.id   AF-A0A7W6CA34-F1
#
_cell.length_a   1.000
_cell.length_b   1.000
_cell.length_c   1.000
_cell.angle_alpha   90.00
_cell.angle_beta   90.00
_cell.angle_gamma   90.00
#
_symmetry.space_group_name_H-M   'P 1'
#
loop_
_entity.id
_entity.type
_entity.pdbx_description
1 polymer ?
#
loop_
_entity_poly.entity_id
_entity_poly.type
_entity_poly.pdbx_seq_one_letter_code
_entity_poly.pdbx_strand_id
1 'polypeptide(L)' 'MSRYEVEVKSETRIDPEAVIGFDPPLRTYFITAFPDEETDEPYLWLGTRIEEFPSLEALMCGQKAFRLSD' A
#
# COMPACT_ATOMS: atom_id res chain seq x y z
N MET A 1 -9.10 8.00 10.06
CA MET A 1 -8.53 7.15 8.99
C MET A 1 -9.20 5.79 9.10
N SER A 2 -9.70 5.25 8.00
CA SER A 2 -10.19 3.87 7.97
C SER A 2 -9.05 2.98 7.49
N ARG A 3 -8.88 1.82 8.13
CA ARG A 3 -7.85 0.82 7.84
C ARG A 3 -8.49 -0.55 7.79
N TYR A 4 -8.09 -1.36 6.82
CA TYR A 4 -8.54 -2.72 6.64
C TYR A 4 -7.33 -3.60 6.36
N GLU A 5 -7.30 -4.77 6.99
CA GLU A 5 -6.33 -5.81 6.68
C GLU A 5 -6.72 -6.49 5.36
N VAL A 6 -5.72 -6.72 4.53
CA VAL A 6 -5.83 -7.37 3.22
C VAL A 6 -4.62 -8.26 3.00
N GLU A 7 -4.79 -9.30 2.18
CA GLU A 7 -3.66 -10.10 1.71
C GLU A 7 -3.04 -9.44 0.47
N VAL A 8 -1.73 -9.21 0.49
CA VAL A 8 -0.95 -8.73 -0.66
C VAL A 8 0.01 -9.82 -1.11
N LYS A 9 0.07 -10.07 -2.42
CA LYS A 9 0.97 -11.04 -3.03
C LYS A 9 1.90 -10.33 -4.01
N SER A 10 3.20 -10.62 -3.90
CA SER A 10 4.18 -10.34 -4.95
C SER A 10 4.54 -11.64 -5.69
N GLU A 11 5.47 -11.57 -6.63
CA GLU A 11 5.97 -12.77 -7.32
C GLU A 11 6.70 -13.73 -6.35
N THR A 12 7.24 -13.22 -5.24
CA THR A 12 8.12 -13.98 -4.33
C THR A 12 7.65 -14.03 -2.88
N ARG A 13 6.72 -13.16 -2.46
CA ARG A 13 6.30 -13.01 -1.05
C ARG A 13 4.78 -12.86 -0.94
N ILE A 14 4.26 -13.24 0.22
CA ILE A 14 2.87 -13.03 0.61
C ILE A 14 2.90 -12.29 1.95
N ASP A 15 2.14 -11.21 2.03
CA ASP A 15 1.86 -10.49 3.27
C ASP A 15 0.35 -10.63 3.58
N PRO A 16 -0.04 -11.49 4.54
CA PRO A 16 -1.44 -11.70 4.91
C PRO A 16 -2.03 -10.58 5.76
N GLU A 17 -1.19 -9.68 6.30
CA GLU A 17 -1.57 -8.65 7.28
C GLU A 17 -1.31 -7.23 6.75
N ALA A 18 -1.18 -7.09 5.42
CA ALA A 18 -1.01 -5.80 4.78
C ALA A 18 -2.22 -4.88 5.06
N VAL A 19 -1.98 -3.58 5.11
CA VAL A 19 -3.00 -2.59 5.48
C VAL A 19 -3.32 -1.72 4.29
N ILE A 20 -4.61 -1.65 3.94
CA ILE A 20 -5.16 -0.68 2.99
C ILE A 20 -6.05 0.33 3.73
N GLY A 21 -6.07 1.57 3.26
CA GLY A 21 -6.91 2.59 3.88
C GLY A 21 -7.13 3.83 3.05
N PHE A 22 -7.88 4.77 3.62
CA PHE A 22 -8.04 6.12 3.11
C PHE A 22 -7.57 7.13 4.16
N ASP A 23 -6.69 8.04 3.74
CA ASP A 23 -6.20 9.15 4.53
C ASP A 23 -7.00 10.42 4.15
N PRO A 24 -7.91 10.91 5.03
CA PRO A 24 -8.71 12.09 4.71
C PRO A 24 -7.92 13.39 4.57
N PRO A 25 -6.91 13.70 5.42
CA PRO A 25 -6.02 14.85 5.21
C PRO A 25 -5.33 14.86 3.84
N LEU A 26 -4.79 13.72 3.40
CA LEU A 26 -4.14 13.59 2.10
C LEU A 26 -5.13 13.40 0.95
N ARG A 27 -6.39 13.04 1.23
CA ARG A 27 -7.42 12.72 0.23
C ARG A 27 -6.95 11.62 -0.73
N THR A 28 -6.26 10.62 -0.18
CA THR A 28 -5.69 9.52 -0.94
C THR A 28 -5.99 8.18 -0.28
N TYR A 29 -6.19 7.16 -1.11
CA TYR A 29 -6.05 5.77 -0.67
C TYR A 29 -4.57 5.44 -0.52
N PHE A 30 -4.26 4.57 0.44
CA PHE A 30 -2.91 4.10 0.70
C PHE A 30 -2.89 2.60 0.91
N ILE A 31 -1.73 1.99 0.68
CA ILE A 31 -1.45 0.61 1.06
C ILE A 31 -0.04 0.51 1.62
N THR A 32 0.11 -0.23 2.72
CA THR A 32 1.38 -0.61 3.31
C THR A 32 1.46 -2.13 3.37
N ALA A 33 2.56 -2.71 2.88
CA ALA A 33 2.77 -4.14 2.89
C ALA A 33 4.26 -4.49 3.02
N PHE A 34 4.51 -5.74 3.38
CA PHE A 34 5.82 -6.34 3.58
C PHE A 34 6.63 -5.53 4.62
N PRO A 35 6.28 -5.58 5.91
CA PRO A 35 7.09 -4.94 6.95
C PRO A 35 8.46 -5.62 7.04
N ASP A 36 9.48 -4.82 7.32
CA ASP A 36 10.80 -5.29 7.70
C ASP A 36 10.78 -5.90 9.11
N GLU A 37 11.43 -7.06 9.29
CA GLU A 37 11.35 -7.82 10.54
C GLU A 37 12.01 -7.12 11.74
N GLU A 38 12.99 -6.23 11.49
CA GLU A 38 13.71 -5.54 12.55
C GLU A 38 13.13 -4.15 12.84
N THR A 39 12.70 -3.44 11.79
CA THR A 39 12.31 -2.02 11.87
C THR A 39 10.82 -1.77 11.78
N ASP A 40 10.03 -2.76 11.34
CA ASP A 40 8.59 -2.62 11.03
C ASP A 40 8.30 -1.60 9.92
N GLU A 41 9.34 -1.15 9.19
CA GLU A 41 9.17 -0.25 8.05
C GLU A 41 8.65 -1.03 6.83
N PRO A 42 7.62 -0.52 6.11
CA PRO A 42 7.04 -1.24 4.99
C PRO A 42 7.91 -1.14 3.73
N TYR A 43 8.24 -2.27 3.11
CA TYR A 43 8.89 -2.31 1.80
C TYR A 43 7.96 -1.79 0.68
N LEU A 44 6.64 -1.86 0.85
CA LEU A 44 5.66 -1.22 -0.03
C LEU A 44 4.90 -0.14 0.73
N TRP A 45 4.99 1.11 0.29
CA TRP A 45 4.15 2.20 0.79
C TRP A 45 3.71 3.13 -0.34
N LEU A 46 2.42 3.09 -0.66
CA LEU A 46 1.79 3.98 -1.65
C LEU A 46 0.78 4.91 -0.97
N GLY A 47 0.50 6.07 -1.55
CA GLY A 47 -0.48 7.02 -1.01
C GLY A 47 0.09 7.91 0.09
N THR A 48 1.32 8.38 -0.12
CA THR A 48 2.07 9.24 0.82
C THR A 48 1.93 10.73 0.48
N ARG A 49 1.31 11.06 -0.65
CA ARG A 49 1.17 12.43 -1.14
C ARG A 49 -0.29 12.85 -1.25
N ILE A 50 -0.51 14.17 -1.25
CA ILE A 50 -1.85 14.74 -1.41
C ILE A 50 -2.44 14.35 -2.77
N GLU A 51 -3.65 13.79 -2.75
CA GLU A 51 -4.43 13.33 -3.92
C GLU A 51 -3.69 12.33 -4.83
N GLU A 52 -2.70 11.57 -4.32
CA GLU A 52 -1.92 10.62 -5.11
C GLU A 52 -2.79 9.53 -5.76
N PHE A 53 -3.70 8.96 -4.97
CA PHE A 53 -4.67 7.96 -5.37
C PHE A 53 -6.06 8.36 -4.85
N PRO A 54 -6.81 9.21 -5.57
CA PRO A 54 -8.09 9.73 -5.09
C PRO A 54 -9.22 8.70 -5.10
N SER A 55 -9.00 7.54 -5.71
CA SER A 55 -9.92 6.40 -5.71
C SER A 55 -9.18 5.08 -5.51
N LEU A 56 -9.89 4.05 -5.03
CA LEU A 56 -9.32 2.71 -4.91
C LEU A 56 -8.87 2.16 -6.27
N GLU A 57 -9.61 2.45 -7.34
CA GLU A 57 -9.23 2.07 -8.71
C GLU A 57 -7.88 2.69 -9.12
N ALA A 58 -7.64 3.96 -8.79
CA ALA A 58 -6.37 4.63 -9.08
C ALA A 58 -5.20 3.93 -8.36
N LEU A 59 -5.38 3.54 -7.09
CA LEU A 59 -4.38 2.78 -6.32
C LEU A 59 -4.09 1.42 -6.97
N MET A 60 -5.14 0.69 -7.35
CA MET A 60 -5.01 -0.64 -7.98
C MET A 60 -4.35 -0.59 -9.37
N CYS A 61 -4.62 0.46 -10.16
CA CYS A 61 -3.92 0.70 -11.42
C CYS A 61 -2.47 1.14 -11.21
N GLY A 62 -2.20 1.97 -10.20
CA GLY A 62 -0.87 2.42 -9.85
C GLY A 62 0.06 1.28 -9.41
N GLN A 63 -0.48 0.29 -8.68
CA GLN A 63 0.30 -0.88 -8.23
C GLN A 63 0.87 -1.70 -9.41
N LYS A 64 0.15 -1.80 -10.54
CA LYS A 64 0.64 -2.51 -11.73
C LYS A 64 1.88 -1.86 -12.35
N ALA A 65 2.15 -0.58 -12.05
CA ALA A 65 3.30 0.15 -12.55
C ALA A 65 4.51 0.10 -11.61
N PHE A 66 4.30 -0.14 -10.31
CA PHE A 66 5.37 -0.31 -9.33
C PHE A 66 5.79 -1.77 -9.25
N ARG A 67 6.68 -2.18 -10.16
CA ARG A 67 7.45 -3.41 -9.98
C ARG A 67 8.48 -3.13 -8.88
N LEU A 68 8.34 -3.79 -7.72
CA LEU A 68 9.42 -3.87 -6.74
C LEU A 68 10.61 -4.51 -7.47
N SER A 69 11.63 -3.72 -7.80
CA SER A 69 12.91 -4.25 -8.26
C SER A 69 13.57 -4.94 -7.07
N ASP A 70 13.94 -6.20 -7.26
CA ASP A 70 14.65 -7.07 -6.29
C ASP A 70 15.91 -6.41 -5.69
#